data_AF-A0A7R9UF19-F1
#
_entry.id   AF-A0A7R9UF19-F1
#
_cell.length_a   1.000
_cell.length_b   1.000
_cell.length_c   1.000
_cell.angle_alpha   90.00
_cell.angle_beta   90.00
_cell.angle_gamma   90.00
#
_symmetry.space_group_name_H-M   'P 1'
#
loop_
_entity.id
_entity.type
_entity.pdbx_description
1 polymer ?
#
loop_
_entity_poly.entity_id
_entity_poly.type
_entity_poly.pdbx_seq_one_letter_code
_entity_poly.pdbx_strand_id
1 'polypeptide(L)'
;MRLAALALLPFGGHFAKNCLSSLQPYLEDAAFKGTAVEGNMAYGLILAMHSLPNLVLPMIGASFMSSAVLDPTILLVLFPCLVVVGQGLFVAGVYLEWIALAVFGALCV
;
A
#
# COMPACT_ATOMS: atom_id res chain seq x y z
N MET A 1 -24.13 8.23 -8.34
CA MET A 1 -22.89 7.49 -8.70
C MET A 1 -21.62 8.06 -8.07
N ARG A 2 -21.39 9.39 -8.03
CA ARG A 2 -20.16 9.97 -7.43
C ARG A 2 -19.95 9.64 -5.94
N LEU A 3 -21.00 9.60 -5.13
CA LEU A 3 -20.92 9.21 -3.71
C LEU A 3 -20.45 7.76 -3.49
N ALA A 4 -20.86 6.82 -4.35
CA ALA A 4 -20.44 5.42 -4.25
C ALA A 4 -18.94 5.29 -4.54
N ALA A 5 -18.43 6.00 -5.57
CA ALA A 5 -17.00 6.03 -5.88
C ALA A 5 -16.17 6.64 -4.74
N LEU A 6 -16.68 7.69 -4.09
CA LEU A 6 -16.05 8.31 -2.92
C LEU A 6 -16.05 7.39 -1.69
N ALA A 7 -17.07 6.56 -1.51
CA ALA A 7 -17.14 5.59 -0.41
C ALA A 7 -16.21 4.37 -0.61
N LEU A 8 -15.85 4.05 -1.86
CA LEU A 8 -14.92 2.96 -2.17
C LEU A 8 -13.47 3.27 -1.77
N LEU A 9 -13.09 4.55 -1.71
CA LEU A 9 -11.76 4.97 -1.26
C LEU A 9 -11.45 4.59 0.20
N PRO A 10 -12.25 5.01 1.21
CA PRO A 10 -12.00 4.60 2.60
C PRO A 10 -12.19 3.10 2.81
N PHE A 11 -13.10 2.46 2.06
CA PHE A 11 -13.23 1.00 2.06
C PHE A 11 -11.93 0.32 1.59
N GLY A 12 -11.36 0.74 0.46
CA GLY A 12 -10.13 0.19 -0.09
C GLY A 12 -8.94 0.35 0.86
N GLY A 13 -8.80 1.53 1.49
CA GLY A 13 -7.76 1.77 2.48
C GLY A 13 -7.88 0.87 3.72
N HIS A 14 -9.09 0.70 4.25
CA HIS A 14 -9.33 -0.23 5.36
C HIS A 14 -9.10 -1.69 4.97
N PHE A 15 -9.52 -2.08 3.76
CA PHE A 15 -9.34 -3.43 3.24
C PHE A 15 -7.84 -3.78 3.13
N ALA A 16 -7.04 -2.92 2.50
CA ALA A 16 -5.59 -3.11 2.35
C ALA A 16 -4.88 -3.27 3.70
N LYS A 17 -5.19 -2.39 4.67
CA LYS A 17 -4.63 -2.45 6.02
C LYS A 17 -4.98 -3.75 6.75
N ASN A 18 -6.25 -4.15 6.70
CA ASN A 18 -6.72 -5.36 7.40
C ASN A 18 -6.18 -6.64 6.76
N CYS A 19 -6.03 -6.67 5.44
CA CYS A 19 -5.41 -7.78 4.73
C CYS A 19 -3.95 -7.96 5.16
N LEU A 20 -3.18 -6.86 5.29
CA LEU A 20 -1.79 -6.93 5.74
C LEU A 20 -1.68 -7.50 7.17
N SER A 21 -2.51 -7.04 8.10
CA SER A 21 -2.53 -7.60 9.48
C SER A 21 -2.93 -9.08 9.50
N SER A 22 -3.81 -9.50 8.58
CA SER A 22 -4.19 -10.91 8.45
C SER A 22 -3.06 -11.77 7.87
N LEU A 23 -2.14 -11.16 7.11
CA LEU A 23 -0.96 -11.82 6.54
C LEU A 23 0.21 -11.93 7.53
N GLN A 24 0.18 -11.20 8.66
CA GLN A 24 1.24 -11.17 9.66
C GLN A 24 1.77 -12.57 10.03
N PRO A 25 0.93 -13.53 10.49
CA PRO A 25 1.45 -14.85 10.87
C PRO A 25 2.12 -15.57 9.70
N TYR A 26 1.64 -15.40 8.47
CA TYR A 26 2.27 -15.99 7.30
C TYR A 26 3.61 -15.33 6.95
N LEU A 27 3.71 -14.01 7.11
CA LEU A 27 4.95 -13.26 6.83
C LEU A 27 6.04 -13.52 7.87
N GLU A 28 5.65 -13.74 9.12
CA GLU A 28 6.57 -14.03 10.23
C GLU A 28 7.04 -15.50 10.21
N ASP A 29 6.12 -16.44 9.96
CA ASP A 29 6.38 -17.88 10.05
C ASP A 29 6.63 -18.59 8.72
N ALA A 30 6.40 -18.01 7.55
CA ALA A 30 6.52 -18.75 6.29
C ALA A 30 7.24 -17.97 5.19
N ALA A 31 6.87 -16.71 4.99
CA ALA A 31 7.50 -15.89 3.97
C ALA A 31 8.96 -15.56 4.34
N PHE A 32 9.83 -15.50 3.33
CA PHE A 32 11.22 -15.02 3.45
C PHE A 32 12.15 -15.85 4.36
N LYS A 33 11.74 -17.06 4.78
CA LYS A 33 12.56 -17.97 5.61
C LYS A 33 13.92 -18.35 4.99
N GLY A 34 14.07 -18.21 3.67
CA GLY A 34 15.34 -18.40 2.96
C GLY A 34 16.21 -17.15 2.82
N THR A 35 15.80 -16.01 3.38
CA THR A 35 16.48 -14.72 3.22
C THR A 35 17.25 -14.29 4.47
N ALA A 36 18.10 -13.27 4.35
CA ALA A 36 18.90 -12.73 5.46
C ALA A 36 18.09 -11.90 6.48
N VAL A 37 16.77 -11.78 6.33
CA VAL A 37 15.90 -10.94 7.16
C VAL A 37 14.95 -11.84 7.95
N GLU A 38 14.91 -11.68 9.28
CA GLU A 38 13.96 -12.39 10.14
C GLU A 38 12.51 -12.00 9.80
N GLY A 39 11.58 -12.95 9.86
CA GLY A 39 10.17 -12.74 9.49
C GLY A 39 9.49 -11.58 10.22
N ASN A 40 9.75 -11.42 11.53
CA ASN A 40 9.25 -10.29 12.32
C ASN A 40 9.79 -8.93 11.83
N MET A 41 11.06 -8.89 11.42
CA MET A 41 11.67 -7.68 10.87
C MET A 41 11.11 -7.36 9.48
N ALA A 42 10.89 -8.40 8.65
CA ALA A 42 10.28 -8.25 7.34
C ALA A 42 8.86 -7.69 7.42
N TYR A 43 8.03 -8.24 8.31
CA TYR A 43 6.67 -7.74 8.55
C TYR A 43 6.68 -6.29 9.06
N GLY A 44 7.51 -5.98 10.06
CA GLY A 44 7.65 -4.62 10.58
C GLY A 44 8.06 -3.61 9.50
N LEU A 45 8.98 -4.00 8.61
CA LEU A 45 9.42 -3.16 7.49
C LEU A 45 8.30 -2.93 6.47
N ILE A 46 7.58 -3.98 6.07
CA ILE A 46 6.44 -3.89 5.16
C ILE A 46 5.35 -2.98 5.75
N LEU A 47 5.05 -3.13 7.04
CA LEU A 47 4.05 -2.31 7.74
C LEU A 47 4.45 -0.83 7.80
N ALA A 48 5.73 -0.55 8.08
CA ALA A 48 6.25 0.81 8.07
C ALA A 48 6.13 1.43 6.67
N MET A 49 6.48 0.68 5.64
CA MET A 49 6.46 1.14 4.25
C MET A 49 5.03 1.36 3.72
N HIS A 50 4.07 0.53 4.13
CA HIS A 50 2.64 0.74 3.86
C HIS A 50 2.07 1.98 4.61
N SER A 51 2.70 2.42 5.69
CA SER A 51 2.24 3.58 6.46
C SER A 51 2.79 4.90 5.90
N LEU A 52 3.88 4.86 5.14
CA LEU A 52 4.60 6.03 4.66
C LEU A 52 3.82 6.87 3.62
N PRO A 53 3.14 6.26 2.63
CA PRO A 53 2.28 6.99 1.70
C PRO A 53 1.12 7.68 2.41
N ASN A 54 0.55 7.02 3.42
CA ASN A 54 -0.53 7.57 4.23
C ASN A 54 -0.11 8.82 5.03
N LEU A 55 1.19 9.04 5.25
CA LEU A 55 1.71 10.27 5.84
C LEU A 55 1.94 11.36 4.79
N VAL A 56 2.53 11.01 3.65
CA VAL A 56 3.00 11.97 2.64
C VAL A 56 1.89 12.41 1.69
N LEU A 57 1.02 11.49 1.26
CA LEU A 57 -0.02 11.74 0.27
C LEU A 57 -1.07 12.75 0.74
N PRO A 58 -1.54 12.78 2.01
CA PRO A 58 -2.43 13.84 2.47
C PRO A 58 -1.80 15.23 2.39
N MET A 59 -0.50 15.35 2.69
CA MET A 59 0.22 16.63 2.61
C MET A 59 0.29 17.11 1.15
N ILE A 60 0.71 16.23 0.25
CA ILE A 60 0.82 16.51 -1.18
C ILE A 60 -0.57 16.79 -1.80
N GLY A 61 -1.57 15.97 -1.45
CA GLY A 61 -2.94 16.11 -1.92
C GLY A 61 -3.58 17.43 -1.49
N ALA A 62 -3.34 17.87 -0.25
CA ALA A 62 -3.82 19.17 0.24
C ALA A 62 -3.18 20.34 -0.53
N SER A 63 -1.88 20.27 -0.84
CA SER A 63 -1.22 21.28 -1.67
C SER A 63 -1.80 21.34 -3.08
N PHE A 64 -2.01 20.20 -3.74
CA PHE A 64 -2.59 20.16 -5.09
C PHE A 64 -4.03 20.67 -5.15
N MET A 65 -4.86 20.33 -4.15
CA MET A 65 -6.22 20.85 -4.04
C MET A 65 -6.24 22.36 -3.81
N SER A 66 -5.31 22.88 -3.00
CA SER A 66 -5.20 24.31 -2.70
C SER A 66 -4.76 25.15 -3.90
N SER A 67 -3.89 24.61 -4.76
CA SER A 67 -3.36 25.34 -5.92
C SER A 67 -4.30 25.35 -7.14
N ALA A 68 -5.43 24.61 -7.13
CA ALA A 68 -6.34 24.42 -8.27
C ALA A 68 -5.66 23.90 -9.57
N VAL A 69 -4.44 23.36 -9.46
CA VAL A 69 -3.59 22.94 -10.61
C VAL A 69 -4.10 21.64 -11.24
N LEU A 70 -4.78 20.79 -10.47
CA LEU A 70 -5.25 19.48 -10.90
C LEU A 70 -6.72 19.31 -10.57
N ASP A 71 -7.50 18.83 -11.55
CA ASP A 71 -8.89 18.41 -11.32
C ASP A 71 -8.88 17.27 -10.29
N PRO A 72 -9.63 17.38 -9.17
CA PRO A 72 -9.70 16.34 -8.14
C PRO A 72 -10.08 14.96 -8.69
N THR A 73 -10.79 14.92 -9.82
CA THR A 73 -11.19 13.69 -10.51
C THR A 73 -9.99 12.89 -11.01
N ILE A 74 -8.90 13.56 -11.42
CA ILE A 74 -7.68 12.89 -11.90
C ILE A 74 -7.01 12.14 -10.75
N LEU A 75 -6.89 12.78 -9.58
CA LEU A 75 -6.33 12.16 -8.38
C LEU A 75 -7.17 10.95 -7.93
N LEU A 76 -8.49 11.06 -8.04
CA LEU A 76 -9.44 10.00 -7.66
C LEU A 76 -9.29 8.73 -8.52
N VAL A 77 -8.73 8.82 -9.73
CA VAL A 77 -8.42 7.68 -10.61
C VAL A 77 -6.98 7.21 -10.43
N LEU A 78 -6.03 8.15 -10.32
CA LEU A 78 -4.62 7.84 -10.25
C LEU A 78 -4.26 7.04 -8.99
N PHE A 79 -4.83 7.42 -7.84
CA PHE A 79 -4.55 6.77 -6.56
C PHE A 79 -4.99 5.29 -6.54
N PRO A 80 -6.23 4.93 -6.89
CA PRO A 80 -6.62 3.51 -6.98
C PRO A 80 -5.77 2.70 -7.95
N CYS A 81 -5.38 3.26 -9.11
CA CYS A 81 -4.50 2.57 -10.03
C CYS A 81 -3.13 2.27 -9.41
N LEU A 82 -2.56 3.23 -8.69
CA LEU A 82 -1.28 3.04 -8.00
C LEU A 82 -1.37 1.96 -6.91
N VAL A 83 -2.45 1.97 -6.12
CA VAL A 83 -2.74 0.96 -5.09
C VAL A 83 -2.83 -0.43 -5.69
N VAL A 84 -3.55 -0.60 -6.82
CA VAL A 84 -3.68 -1.90 -7.49
C VAL A 84 -2.32 -2.41 -7.98
N VAL A 85 -1.51 -1.54 -8.58
CA VAL A 85 -0.16 -1.90 -9.02
C VAL A 85 0.73 -2.26 -7.82
N GLY A 86 0.68 -1.48 -6.75
CA GLY A 86 1.42 -1.72 -5.51
C GLY A 86 1.07 -3.06 -4.86
N GLN A 87 -0.23 -3.37 -4.77
CA GLN A 87 -0.70 -4.66 -4.27
C GLN A 87 -0.24 -5.82 -5.15
N GLY A 88 -0.25 -5.67 -6.48
CA GLY A 88 0.27 -6.68 -7.39
C GLY A 88 1.77 -6.94 -7.21
N LEU A 89 2.56 -5.87 -7.07
CA LEU A 89 4.00 -5.95 -6.79
C LEU A 89 4.28 -6.58 -5.42
N PHE A 90 3.48 -6.24 -4.41
CA PHE A 90 3.59 -6.82 -3.08
C PHE A 90 3.38 -8.33 -3.10
N VAL A 91 2.26 -8.79 -3.69
CA VAL A 91 1.96 -10.22 -3.81
C VAL A 91 3.03 -10.95 -4.62
N ALA A 92 3.51 -10.36 -5.72
CA ALA A 92 4.60 -10.94 -6.50
C ALA A 92 5.89 -11.06 -5.69
N GLY A 93 6.25 -10.04 -4.90
CA GLY A 93 7.41 -10.05 -4.03
C GLY A 93 7.32 -11.11 -2.93
N VAL A 94 6.15 -11.28 -2.32
CA VAL A 94 5.91 -12.33 -1.33
C VAL A 94 6.00 -13.72 -1.96
N TYR A 95 5.38 -13.93 -3.12
CA TYR A 95 5.40 -15.23 -3.82
C TYR A 95 6.79 -15.64 -4.29
N LEU A 96 7.60 -14.67 -4.75
CA LEU A 96 8.98 -14.90 -5.18
C LEU A 96 9.99 -14.88 -4.03
N GLU A 97 9.54 -14.71 -2.78
CA GLU A 97 10.39 -14.50 -1.61
C GLU A 97 11.40 -13.34 -1.76
N TRP A 98 11.04 -12.35 -2.59
CA TRP A 98 11.87 -11.17 -2.84
C TRP A 98 11.43 -9.97 -2.00
N ILE A 99 12.06 -9.81 -0.84
CA ILE A 99 11.67 -8.80 0.15
C ILE A 99 11.71 -7.36 -0.37
N ALA A 100 12.70 -7.02 -1.21
CA ALA A 100 12.79 -5.67 -1.77
C ALA A 100 11.60 -5.33 -2.68
N LEU A 101 11.13 -6.32 -3.47
CA LEU A 101 9.96 -6.15 -4.32
C LEU A 101 8.68 -6.03 -3.48
N ALA A 102 8.56 -6.84 -2.43
CA ALA A 102 7.43 -6.75 -1.49
C ALA A 102 7.38 -5.37 -0.81
N VAL A 103 8.53 -4.89 -0.32
CA VAL A 103 8.66 -3.56 0.30
C VAL A 103 8.33 -2.43 -0.67
N PHE A 104 8.80 -2.53 -1.92
CA PHE A 104 8.48 -1.53 -2.95
C PHE A 104 6.99 -1.54 -3.28
N GLY A 105 6.37 -2.73 -3.39
CA GLY A 105 4.93 -2.85 -3.55
C GLY A 105 4.17 -2.19 -2.40
N ALA A 106 4.58 -2.43 -1.15
CA ALA A 106 3.98 -1.82 0.04
C ALA A 106 4.11 -0.28 0.07
N LEU A 107 5.18 0.28 -0.48
CA LEU A 107 5.36 1.74 -0.61
C LEU A 107 4.39 2.37 -1.61
N CYS A 108 3.87 1.62 -2.56
CA CYS A 108 2.95 2.12 -3.57
C CYS A 108 1.47 2.04 -3.16
N VAL A 109 1.18 1.55 -1.94
CA VAL A 109 -0.16 1.28 -1.42
C VAL A 109 -0.56 2.28 -0.34
#